data_AF-A0A162C679-F1
#
_entry.id   AF-A0A162C679-F1
#
_cell.length_a   1.000
_cell.length_b   1.000
_cell.length_c   1.000
_cell.angle_alpha   90.00
_cell.angle_beta   90.00
_cell.angle_gamma   90.00
#
_symmetry.space_group_name_H-M   'P 1'
#
loop_
_entity.id
_entity.type
_entity.pdbx_description
1 polymer ?
#
loop_
_entity_poly.entity_id
_entity_poly.type
_entity_poly.pdbx_seq_one_letter_code
_entity_poly.pdbx_strand_id
1 'polypeptide(L)' 'MALEAAGELIVIVVRLIFRALVKVVLEFLICGAGYIICRQFSKNIDPDGLRVLIVGHVFWAFVLVSTVLGFG' A
#
# COMPACT_ATOMS: atom_id res chain seq x y z
N MET A 1 18.64 -9.13 -31.89
CA MET A 1 18.52 -7.70 -32.24
C MET A 1 17.14 -7.13 -31.89
N ALA A 2 16.09 -7.30 -32.70
CA ALA A 2 14.79 -6.66 -32.45
C ALA A 2 13.99 -7.28 -31.27
N LEU A 3 14.04 -8.60 -31.10
CA LEU A 3 13.36 -9.31 -30.01
C LEU A 3 14.00 -9.00 -28.64
N GLU A 4 15.32 -8.89 -28.59
CA GLU A 4 16.06 -8.52 -27.36
C GLU A 4 15.76 -7.08 -26.93
N ALA A 5 15.73 -6.15 -27.89
CA ALA A 5 15.35 -4.76 -27.64
C ALA A 5 13.89 -4.61 -27.17
N ALA A 6 12.97 -5.39 -27.74
CA ALA A 6 11.58 -5.44 -27.28
C ALA A 6 11.46 -5.99 -25.85
N GLY A 7 12.26 -7.01 -25.52
CA GLY A 7 12.32 -7.59 -24.17
C GLY A 7 12.75 -6.58 -23.11
N GLU A 8 13.81 -5.81 -23.36
CA GLU A 8 14.27 -4.79 -22.41
C GLU A 8 13.23 -3.68 -22.19
N LEU A 9 12.58 -3.20 -23.26
CA LEU A 9 11.51 -2.21 -23.17
C LEU A 9 10.33 -2.73 -22.34
N ILE A 10 9.93 -3.98 -22.52
CA ILE A 10 8.85 -4.60 -21.74
C ILE A 10 9.21 -4.63 -20.25
N VAL A 11 10.44 -5.02 -19.90
CA VAL A 11 10.88 -5.06 -18.49
C VAL A 11 10.83 -3.68 -17.83
N ILE A 12 11.24 -2.63 -18.57
CA ILE A 12 11.18 -1.25 -18.08
C ILE A 12 9.73 -0.82 -17.84
N VAL A 13 8.85 -1.07 -18.81
CA VAL A 13 7.42 -0.73 -18.71
C VAL A 13 6.75 -1.48 -17.55
N VAL A 14 7.01 -2.79 -17.42
CA VAL A 14 6.47 -3.62 -16.35
C VAL A 14 6.95 -3.14 -14.98
N ARG A 15 8.23 -2.80 -14.81
CA ARG A 15 8.73 -2.21 -13.56
C ARG A 15 8.06 -0.90 -13.21
N LEU A 16 7.79 -0.06 -14.22
CA LEU A 16 7.16 1.24 -14.03
C LEU A 16 5.70 1.07 -13.58
N ILE A 17 4.96 0.19 -14.26
CA ILE A 17 3.60 -0.18 -13.89
C ILE A 17 3.60 -0.79 -12.48
N PHE A 18 4.46 -1.75 -12.21
CA PHE A 18 4.53 -2.41 -10.90
C PHE A 18 4.82 -1.42 -9.77
N ARG A 19 5.76 -0.49 -9.94
CA ARG A 19 6.03 0.57 -8.95
C ARG A 19 4.82 1.47 -8.71
N ALA A 20 4.12 1.86 -9.78
CA ALA A 20 2.91 2.68 -9.67
C ALA A 20 1.81 1.90 -8.94
N LEU A 21 1.60 0.64 -9.32
CA LEU A 21 0.61 -0.26 -8.73
C LEU A 21 0.89 -0.50 -7.24
N VAL A 22 2.15 -0.75 -6.87
CA VAL A 22 2.57 -0.90 -5.46
C VAL A 22 2.32 0.37 -4.67
N LYS A 23 2.60 1.56 -5.21
CA LYS A 23 2.29 2.83 -4.54
C LYS A 23 0.79 3.00 -4.32
N VAL A 24 -0.02 2.80 -5.36
CA VAL A 24 -1.48 2.93 -5.27
C VAL A 24 -2.06 1.91 -4.30
N VAL A 25 -1.59 0.66 -4.35
CA VAL A 25 -2.03 -0.40 -3.43
C VAL A 25 -1.61 -0.07 -2.00
N LEU A 26 -0.39 0.41 -1.76
CA LEU A 26 0.05 0.81 -0.42
C LEU A 26 -0.78 1.98 0.12
N GLU A 27 -1.03 3.01 -0.69
CA GLU A 27 -1.83 4.16 -0.31
C GLU A 27 -3.28 3.74 -0.01
N PHE A 28 -3.84 2.87 -0.86
CA PHE A 28 -5.16 2.27 -0.66
C PHE A 28 -5.19 1.33 0.56
N LEU A 29 -4.14 0.57 0.83
CA LEU A 29 -4.04 -0.31 2.00
C LEU A 29 -3.98 0.49 3.30
N ILE A 30 -3.21 1.58 3.32
CA ILE A 30 -3.06 2.42 4.52
C ILE A 30 -4.34 3.20 4.76
N CYS A 31 -4.81 3.99 3.79
CA CYS A 31 -6.03 4.79 3.95
C CYS A 31 -7.28 3.91 4.05
N GLY A 32 -7.37 2.84 3.25
CA GLY A 32 -8.49 1.91 3.25
C GLY A 32 -8.57 1.07 4.52
N ALA A 33 -7.44 0.53 5.02
CA ALA A 33 -7.45 -0.21 6.29
C ALA A 33 -7.80 0.72 7.46
N GLY A 34 -7.21 1.93 7.50
CA GLY A 34 -7.55 2.93 8.50
C GLY A 34 -9.05 3.26 8.51
N TYR A 35 -9.65 3.41 7.33
CA TYR A 35 -11.07 3.72 7.20
C TYR A 35 -11.94 2.56 7.69
N ILE A 36 -11.63 1.32 7.30
CA ILE A 36 -12.37 0.12 7.75
C ILE A 36 -12.33 0.00 9.27
N ILE A 37 -11.16 0.21 9.88
CA ILE A 37 -10.98 0.16 11.33
C ILE A 37 -11.76 1.29 11.99
N CYS A 38 -11.56 2.55 11.59
CA CYS A 38 -12.27 3.69 12.18
C CYS A 38 -13.79 3.60 12.02
N ARG A 39 -14.28 3.07 10.90
CA ARG A 39 -15.71 2.89 10.62
C ARG A 39 -16.41 1.95 11.59
N GLN A 40 -15.69 0.97 12.17
CA GLN A 40 -16.25 0.09 13.20
C GLN A 40 -16.55 0.85 14.51
N PHE A 41 -15.74 1.85 14.84
CA PHE A 41 -15.89 2.63 16.08
C PHE A 41 -16.80 3.85 15.92
N SER A 42 -16.95 4.36 14.70
CA SER A 42 -17.83 5.49 14.43
C SER A 42 -18.38 5.43 13.01
N LYS A 43 -19.69 5.66 12.89
CA LYS A 43 -20.39 5.65 11.60
C LYS A 43 -20.15 6.90 10.76
N ASN A 44 -19.73 8.00 11.39
CA ASN A 44 -19.44 9.29 10.76
C ASN A 44 -17.92 9.53 10.81
N ILE A 45 -17.21 8.97 9.84
CA ILE A 45 -15.75 9.05 9.73
C ILE A 45 -15.41 9.61 8.35
N ASP A 46 -14.68 10.72 8.35
CA ASP A 46 -14.11 11.29 7.15
C ASP A 46 -12.98 10.39 6.63
N PRO A 47 -13.07 9.86 5.40
CA PRO A 47 -12.04 8.99 4.82
C PRO A 47 -10.70 9.74 4.60
N ASP A 48 -10.74 11.05 4.37
CA ASP A 48 -9.58 11.94 4.29
C ASP A 48 -9.15 12.51 5.65
N GLY A 49 -9.81 12.09 6.74
CA GLY A 49 -9.47 12.56 8.08
C GLY A 49 -8.08 12.07 8.50
N LEU A 50 -7.28 12.97 9.10
CA LEU A 50 -5.97 12.62 9.68
C LEU A 50 -6.02 11.39 10.60
N ARG A 51 -7.15 11.15 11.28
CA ARG A 51 -7.37 9.98 12.14
C ARG A 51 -7.31 8.66 11.37
N VAL A 52 -7.92 8.59 10.20
CA VAL A 52 -7.92 7.39 9.34
C VAL A 52 -6.50 7.07 8.88
N LEU A 53 -5.76 8.09 8.44
CA LEU A 53 -4.35 7.97 8.06
C LEU A 53 -3.48 7.44 9.20
N ILE A 54 -3.59 8.02 10.40
CA ILE A 54 -2.81 7.59 11.58
C ILE A 54 -3.14 6.14 11.95
N VAL A 55 -4.42 5.78 12.02
CA VAL A 55 -4.84 4.41 12.40
C VAL A 55 -4.35 3.39 11.37
N GLY A 56 -4.52 3.70 10.07
CA GLY A 56 -4.02 2.84 9.00
C GLY A 56 -2.50 2.68 9.03
N HIS A 57 -1.77 3.77 9.29
CA HIS A 57 -0.31 3.75 9.36
C HIS A 57 0.19 2.95 10.57
N VAL A 58 -0.43 3.13 11.74
CA VAL A 58 -0.09 2.38 12.96
C VAL A 58 -0.38 0.89 12.80
N PHE A 59 -1.50 0.53 12.16
CA PHE A 59 -1.84 -0.86 11.88
C PHE A 59 -0.76 -1.53 11.01
N TRP A 60 -0.37 -0.88 9.91
CA TRP A 60 0.68 -1.41 9.03
C TRP A 60 2.07 -1.41 9.67
N ALA A 61 2.41 -0.40 10.47
CA ALA A 61 3.66 -0.37 11.22
C ALA A 61 3.73 -1.56 12.20
N PHE A 62 2.64 -1.88 12.88
CA PHE A 62 2.57 -3.03 13.78
C PHE A 62 2.72 -4.36 13.03
N VAL A 63 2.04 -4.54 11.90
CA VAL A 63 2.18 -5.73 11.04
C VAL A 63 3.61 -5.89 10.53
N LEU A 64 4.26 -4.79 10.15
CA LEU A 64 5.63 -4.83 9.63
C LEU A 64 6.63 -5.16 10.73
N VAL A 65 6.50 -4.55 11.91
CA VAL A 65 7.33 -4.86 13.09
C VAL A 65 7.14 -6.31 13.54
N SER A 66 5.90 -6.79 13.61
CA SER A 66 5.62 -8.17 14.03
C SER A 66 6.14 -9.19 13.01
N THR A 67 6.05 -8.88 11.71
CA THR A 67 6.63 -9.73 10.65
C THR A 67 8.14 -9.77 10.75
N VAL A 68 8.82 -8.62 10.93
CA VAL A 68 10.29 -8.57 11.05
C VAL A 68 10.78 -9.28 12.32
N LEU A 69 10.10 -9.10 13.45
CA LEU A 69 10.46 -9.77 14.71
C LEU A 69 10.11 -11.26 14.72
N GLY A 70 9.08 -11.68 13.99
CA GLY A 70 8.66 -13.09 13.92
C GLY A 70 9.46 -13.92 12.91
N PHE A 71 10.04 -13.30 11.89
CA PHE A 71 10.95 -13.93 10.93
C PHE A 71 12.44 -13.71 11.26
N GLY A 72 12.75 -12.93 12.30
CA GLY A 72 14.10 -12.58 12.75
C GLY A 72 14.68 -13.51 13.81
#